data_AF-A0A2V8S8J5-F1
#
_entry.id   AF-A0A2V8S8J5-F1
#
_cell.length_a   1.000
_cell.length_b   1.000
_cell.length_c   1.000
_cell.angle_alpha   90.00
_cell.angle_beta   90.00
_cell.angle_gamma   90.00
#
_symmetry.space_group_name_H-M   'P 1'
#
loop_
_entity.id
_entity.type
_entity.pdbx_description
1 polymer ?
#
loop_
_entity_poly.entity_id
_entity_poly.type
_entity_poly.pdbx_seq_one_letter_code
_entity_poly.pdbx_strand_id
1 'polypeptide(L)'
;MRVPRTLAILLLLALLALAPARGLSRQEPAPTPKPQDEGRQAGQPSDLTIRIVGAARPKVPIAIPPFAAGGDDSRLAESAKALHDVVRDDLDFSGYFAIVPEDYQKLIHDASLTRINYKEWLGIGAEALLAGRVSLEPSTVVIEGRVYDTSDKKMVLGKRYRGEPDLDRLIAHRL
;
A
#
# COMPACT_ATOMS: atom_id res chain seq x y z
N MET A 1 -6.98 -37.82 -28.35
CA MET A 1 -6.27 -36.93 -29.30
C MET A 1 -4.77 -37.03 -29.03
N ARG A 2 -3.96 -37.01 -30.10
CA ARG A 2 -2.62 -37.59 -30.23
C ARG A 2 -1.49 -36.76 -29.55
N VAL A 3 -0.55 -37.47 -28.90
CA VAL A 3 0.86 -37.09 -28.57
C VAL A 3 1.68 -36.76 -29.84
N PRO A 4 2.97 -36.27 -29.84
CA PRO A 4 4.05 -36.26 -28.82
C PRO A 4 4.90 -34.93 -28.85
N ARG A 5 6.13 -34.72 -28.31
CA ARG A 5 7.42 -35.32 -28.72
C ARG A 5 8.63 -34.57 -28.08
N THR A 6 9.55 -35.35 -27.49
CA THR A 6 11.03 -35.24 -27.55
C THR A 6 11.80 -34.01 -27.04
N LEU A 7 12.55 -34.28 -25.96
CA LEU A 7 13.92 -33.88 -25.67
C LEU A 7 14.73 -33.40 -26.90
N ALA A 8 15.35 -32.22 -26.80
CA ALA A 8 16.40 -31.77 -27.71
C ALA A 8 17.55 -31.15 -26.91
N ILE A 9 18.61 -31.95 -26.78
CA ILE A 9 19.97 -31.59 -26.40
C ILE A 9 20.55 -30.69 -27.51
N LEU A 10 21.36 -29.68 -27.16
CA LEU A 10 22.55 -29.30 -27.92
C LEU A 10 23.43 -28.35 -27.08
N LEU A 11 24.50 -28.94 -26.53
CA LEU A 11 25.61 -28.29 -25.86
C LEU A 11 26.63 -27.89 -26.96
N LEU A 12 26.97 -26.60 -27.06
CA LEU A 12 27.93 -26.11 -28.04
C LEU A 12 29.28 -25.83 -27.34
N LEU A 13 30.29 -26.61 -27.71
CA LEU A 13 31.71 -26.41 -27.39
C LEU A 13 32.37 -25.55 -28.47
N ALA A 14 33.21 -24.58 -28.08
CA ALA A 14 34.35 -24.09 -28.88
C ALA A 14 35.31 -23.36 -27.92
N LEU A 15 36.50 -23.85 -27.58
CA LEU A 15 37.74 -24.14 -28.31
C LEU A 15 38.81 -23.05 -28.05
N LEU A 16 39.82 -23.52 -27.32
CA LEU A 16 41.20 -23.09 -27.08
C LEU A 16 41.93 -22.30 -28.20
N ALA A 17 42.69 -21.26 -27.82
CA ALA A 17 43.84 -20.71 -28.57
C ALA A 17 44.82 -20.07 -27.56
N LEU A 18 45.89 -20.74 -27.16
CA LEU A 18 47.24 -20.79 -27.77
C LEU A 18 47.97 -19.43 -27.82
N ALA A 19 48.84 -19.22 -26.83
CA ALA A 19 49.76 -18.10 -26.73
C ALA A 19 51.04 -18.32 -27.55
N PRO A 20 51.67 -17.25 -28.08
CA PRO A 20 53.09 -17.28 -28.42
C PRO A 20 53.94 -16.37 -27.51
N ALA A 21 55.05 -16.98 -27.11
CA ALA A 21 56.38 -16.47 -26.73
C ALA A 21 56.58 -14.96 -26.48
N ARG A 22 56.94 -14.66 -25.22
CA ARG A 22 57.60 -13.42 -24.78
C ARG A 22 58.96 -13.25 -25.46
N GLY A 23 59.14 -12.11 -26.14
CA GLY A 23 60.46 -11.59 -26.48
C GLY A 23 61.17 -11.08 -25.22
N LEU A 24 62.46 -11.37 -25.11
CA LEU A 24 63.39 -10.85 -24.11
C LEU A 24 63.55 -9.34 -24.29
N SER A 25 62.73 -8.54 -23.63
CA SER A 25 63.02 -7.13 -23.42
C SER A 25 63.79 -6.98 -22.11
N ARG A 26 64.98 -6.38 -22.22
CA ARG A 26 65.91 -6.10 -21.14
C ARG A 26 65.19 -5.29 -20.05
N GLN A 27 65.04 -5.89 -18.87
CA GLN A 27 64.40 -5.28 -17.71
C GLN A 27 65.33 -4.20 -17.15
N GLU A 28 64.98 -2.94 -17.36
CA GLU A 28 65.53 -1.82 -16.60
C GLU A 28 65.12 -2.01 -15.12
N PRO A 29 66.00 -1.76 -14.13
CA PRO A 29 65.63 -1.92 -12.73
C PRO A 29 64.50 -0.93 -12.39
N ALA A 30 63.30 -1.48 -12.17
CA ALA A 30 62.16 -0.69 -11.74
C ALA A 30 62.45 -0.02 -10.38
N PRO A 31 62.00 1.24 -10.17
CA PRO A 31 62.13 1.91 -8.89
C PRO A 31 61.41 1.14 -7.80
N THR A 32 61.99 1.17 -6.59
CA THR A 32 61.49 0.48 -5.39
C THR A 32 59.97 0.66 -5.23
N PRO A 33 59.19 -0.42 -5.01
CA PRO A 33 57.77 -0.29 -4.77
C PRO A 33 57.56 0.47 -3.45
N LYS A 34 56.83 1.59 -3.53
CA LYS A 34 56.25 2.22 -2.34
C LYS A 34 55.27 1.24 -1.67
N PRO A 35 55.06 1.34 -0.34
CA PRO A 35 54.12 0.47 0.37
C PRO A 35 52.78 0.44 -0.36
N GLN A 36 52.35 -0.75 -0.75
CA GLN A 36 51.05 -0.97 -1.39
C GLN A 36 49.98 -0.79 -0.31
N ASP A 37 49.29 0.35 -0.34
CA ASP A 37 47.93 0.40 0.18
C ASP A 37 47.11 -0.53 -0.71
N GLU A 38 46.72 -1.68 -0.16
CA GLU A 38 45.78 -2.60 -0.78
C GLU A 38 44.54 -1.81 -1.17
N GLY A 39 44.37 -1.58 -2.47
CA GLY A 39 43.21 -0.91 -3.00
C GLY A 39 41.96 -1.69 -2.58
N ARG A 40 41.21 -1.14 -1.62
CA ARG A 40 39.76 -1.35 -1.57
C ARG A 40 39.25 -1.00 -2.96
N GLN A 41 38.88 -2.00 -3.75
CA GLN A 41 38.03 -1.79 -4.90
C GLN A 41 36.74 -1.18 -4.34
N ALA A 42 36.60 0.14 -4.47
CA ALA A 42 35.34 0.81 -4.27
C ALA A 42 34.37 0.23 -5.30
N GLY A 43 33.44 -0.61 -4.85
CA GLY A 43 32.34 -1.08 -5.69
C GLY A 43 31.66 0.13 -6.31
N GLN A 44 31.54 0.14 -7.64
CA GLN A 44 30.83 1.20 -8.34
C GLN A 44 29.43 1.34 -7.73
N PRO A 45 29.01 2.55 -7.31
CA PRO A 45 27.63 2.75 -6.91
C PRO A 45 26.77 2.51 -8.16
N SER A 46 26.06 1.37 -8.19
CA SER A 46 25.06 1.13 -9.23
C SER A 46 23.95 2.15 -9.04
N ASP A 47 23.86 3.10 -9.97
CA ASP A 47 22.79 4.07 -10.05
C ASP A 47 21.47 3.34 -10.34
N LEU A 48 20.67 3.13 -9.29
CA LEU A 48 19.39 2.43 -9.36
C LEU A 48 18.30 3.42 -9.77
N THR A 49 18.08 3.58 -11.07
CA THR A 49 16.94 4.35 -11.58
C THR A 49 15.69 3.48 -11.64
N ILE A 50 14.73 3.73 -10.75
CA ILE A 50 13.38 3.14 -10.81
C ILE A 50 12.53 3.99 -11.76
N ARG A 51 12.13 3.42 -12.91
CA ARG A 51 11.18 4.05 -13.84
C ARG A 51 9.85 3.31 -13.82
N ILE A 52 8.81 3.95 -13.28
CA ILE A 52 7.44 3.44 -13.32
C ILE A 52 6.89 3.71 -14.73
N VAL A 53 6.48 2.66 -15.45
CA VAL A 53 5.91 2.74 -16.80
C VAL A 53 4.49 2.15 -16.82
N GLY A 54 3.53 2.89 -17.38
CA GLY A 54 2.12 2.49 -17.49
C GLY A 54 1.14 3.62 -17.15
N ALA A 55 -0.09 3.54 -17.67
CA ALA A 55 -1.15 4.47 -17.29
C ALA A 55 -1.60 4.17 -15.85
N ALA A 56 -1.68 5.20 -15.00
CA ALA A 56 -2.25 5.06 -13.67
C ALA A 56 -3.72 4.61 -13.80
N ARG A 57 -4.11 3.59 -13.04
CA ARG A 57 -5.53 3.24 -12.94
C ARG A 57 -6.28 4.41 -12.30
N PRO A 58 -7.48 4.76 -12.81
CA PRO A 58 -8.29 5.78 -12.15
C PRO A 58 -8.61 5.32 -10.73
N LYS A 59 -8.38 6.21 -9.77
CA LYS A 59 -8.69 5.99 -8.35
C LYS A 59 -10.20 6.19 -8.14
N VAL A 60 -10.80 5.38 -7.28
CA VAL A 60 -12.22 5.54 -6.88
C VAL A 60 -12.31 6.67 -5.85
N PRO A 61 -13.08 7.75 -6.11
CA PRO A 61 -13.32 8.79 -5.13
C PRO A 61 -14.09 8.24 -3.92
N ILE A 62 -13.52 8.35 -2.72
CA ILE A 62 -14.14 7.86 -1.49
C ILE A 62 -14.22 8.95 -0.42
N ALA A 63 -15.39 9.09 0.19
CA ALA A 63 -15.56 9.88 1.41
C ALA A 63 -15.43 8.97 2.65
N ILE A 64 -14.78 9.50 3.68
CA ILE A 64 -14.59 8.84 4.98
C ILE A 64 -14.87 9.91 6.05
N PRO A 65 -16.14 10.18 6.37
CA PRO A 65 -16.47 11.10 7.44
C PRO A 65 -15.94 10.57 8.78
N PRO A 66 -15.79 11.45 9.80
CA PRO A 66 -15.45 11.02 11.15
C PRO A 66 -16.37 9.90 11.63
N PHE A 67 -15.77 8.85 12.20
CA PHE A 67 -16.55 7.73 12.69
C PHE A 67 -17.34 8.14 13.93
N ALA A 68 -18.59 7.70 14.01
CA ALA A 68 -19.47 8.04 15.11
C ALA A 68 -19.05 7.31 16.39
N ALA A 69 -19.00 8.01 17.51
CA ALA A 69 -18.89 7.41 18.85
C ALA A 69 -20.28 7.27 19.48
N GLY A 70 -20.58 6.11 20.03
CA GLY A 70 -21.86 5.83 20.69
C GLY A 70 -21.88 6.34 22.12
N GLY A 71 -22.67 7.38 22.40
CA GLY A 71 -22.78 7.99 23.72
C GLY A 71 -21.67 9.00 23.99
N ASP A 72 -21.57 9.47 25.24
CA ASP A 72 -20.70 10.59 25.64
C ASP A 72 -19.36 10.13 26.27
N ASP A 73 -18.96 8.87 26.08
CA ASP A 73 -17.69 8.36 26.60
C ASP A 73 -16.51 8.85 25.73
N SER A 74 -15.66 9.67 26.32
CA SER A 74 -14.43 10.18 25.70
C SER A 74 -13.54 9.08 25.11
N ARG A 75 -13.49 7.89 25.72
CA ARG A 75 -12.68 6.78 25.21
C ARG A 75 -13.21 6.28 23.89
N LEU A 76 -14.53 6.19 23.73
CA LEU A 76 -15.14 5.77 22.46
C LEU A 76 -14.89 6.81 21.35
N ALA A 77 -14.84 8.09 21.70
CA ALA A 77 -14.48 9.16 20.77
C ALA A 77 -13.00 9.05 20.33
N GLU A 78 -12.09 8.78 21.26
CA GLU A 78 -10.67 8.52 20.96
C GLU A 78 -10.51 7.27 20.08
N SER A 79 -11.19 6.18 20.42
CA SER A 79 -11.25 4.95 19.62
C SER A 79 -11.76 5.20 18.20
N ALA A 80 -12.87 5.93 18.06
CA ALA A 80 -13.45 6.25 16.76
C ALA A 80 -12.50 7.11 15.92
N LYS A 81 -11.81 8.07 16.54
CA LYS A 81 -10.79 8.89 15.87
C LYS A 81 -9.58 8.05 15.42
N ALA A 82 -9.03 7.23 16.32
CA ALA A 82 -7.89 6.38 16.00
C ALA A 82 -8.22 5.40 14.86
N LEU A 83 -9.41 4.80 14.91
CA LEU A 83 -9.92 3.91 13.87
C LEU A 83 -10.09 4.64 12.53
N HIS A 84 -10.70 5.82 12.53
CA HIS A 84 -10.84 6.66 11.35
C HIS A 84 -9.48 6.98 10.72
N ASP A 85 -8.53 7.44 11.52
CA ASP A 85 -7.23 7.91 11.04
C ASP A 85 -6.44 6.74 10.41
N VAL A 86 -6.43 5.56 11.05
CA VAL A 86 -5.77 4.36 10.50
C VAL A 86 -6.41 3.92 9.19
N VAL A 87 -7.73 3.83 9.13
CA VAL A 87 -8.42 3.35 7.92
C VAL A 87 -8.26 4.34 6.76
N ARG A 88 -8.30 5.65 7.04
CA ARG A 88 -8.03 6.67 6.04
C ARG A 88 -6.62 6.53 5.47
N ASP A 89 -5.63 6.37 6.33
CA ASP A 89 -4.23 6.25 5.93
C ASP A 89 -3.99 4.94 5.14
N ASP A 90 -4.60 3.82 5.54
CA ASP A 90 -4.55 2.55 4.80
C ASP A 90 -5.18 2.67 3.40
N LEU A 91 -6.32 3.36 3.28
CA LEU A 91 -7.00 3.58 2.00
C LEU A 91 -6.22 4.51 1.07
N ASP A 92 -5.63 5.58 1.60
CA ASP A 92 -4.77 6.47 0.82
C ASP A 92 -3.50 5.75 0.33
N PHE A 93 -2.87 4.97 1.21
CA PHE A 93 -1.68 4.17 0.89
C PHE A 93 -1.95 3.08 -0.17
N SER A 94 -3.17 2.52 -0.20
CA SER A 94 -3.54 1.44 -1.12
C SER A 94 -3.39 1.80 -2.61
N GLY A 95 -3.45 3.08 -2.95
CA GLY A 95 -3.39 3.57 -4.33
C GLY A 95 -4.65 3.31 -5.17
N TYR A 96 -5.68 2.67 -4.62
CA TYR A 96 -6.96 2.42 -5.31
C TYR A 96 -7.97 3.55 -5.14
N PHE A 97 -7.83 4.33 -4.07
CA PHE A 97 -8.81 5.35 -3.69
C PHE A 97 -8.21 6.75 -3.77
N ALA A 98 -9.10 7.71 -4.04
CA ALA A 98 -8.84 9.13 -3.90
C ALA A 98 -9.74 9.66 -2.78
N ILE A 99 -9.15 10.05 -1.66
CA ILE A 99 -9.90 10.58 -0.53
C ILE A 99 -10.49 11.94 -0.93
N VAL A 100 -11.81 12.08 -0.79
CA VAL A 100 -12.49 13.37 -1.00
C VAL A 100 -12.01 14.37 0.08
N PRO A 101 -11.69 15.64 -0.27
CA PRO A 101 -11.22 16.62 0.71
C PRO A 101 -12.15 16.77 1.92
N GLU A 102 -11.57 16.85 3.12
CA GLU A 102 -12.31 16.91 4.39
C GLU A 102 -13.28 18.09 4.44
N ASP A 103 -12.89 19.24 3.89
CA ASP A 103 -13.72 20.45 3.84
C ASP A 103 -15.03 20.24 3.07
N TYR A 104 -15.05 19.36 2.07
CA TYR A 104 -16.27 19.02 1.35
C TYR A 104 -17.13 18.04 2.13
N GLN A 105 -16.49 17.09 2.82
CA GLN A 105 -17.21 16.11 3.65
C GLN A 105 -17.93 16.79 4.82
N LYS A 106 -17.33 17.84 5.41
CA LYS A 106 -17.93 18.65 6.49
C LYS A 106 -19.21 19.36 6.10
N LEU A 107 -19.49 19.54 4.81
CA LEU A 107 -20.75 20.11 4.32
C LEU A 107 -21.94 19.17 4.53
N ILE A 108 -21.67 17.88 4.78
CA ILE A 108 -22.69 16.84 4.97
C ILE A 108 -22.84 16.57 6.47
N HIS A 109 -23.98 16.94 7.04
CA HIS A 109 -24.20 16.84 8.49
C HIS A 109 -24.55 15.43 8.98
N ASP A 110 -25.05 14.54 8.12
CA ASP A 110 -25.50 13.20 8.51
C ASP A 110 -24.72 12.09 7.79
N ALA A 111 -23.75 11.51 8.50
CA ALA A 111 -23.01 10.31 8.11
C ALA A 111 -23.56 9.03 8.78
N SER A 112 -24.84 9.02 9.16
CA SER A 112 -25.47 7.90 9.86
C SER A 112 -25.41 6.60 9.07
N LEU A 113 -24.98 5.53 9.72
CA LEU A 113 -25.03 4.16 9.17
C LEU A 113 -26.44 3.68 8.82
N THR A 114 -27.49 4.31 9.35
CA THR A 114 -28.88 3.87 9.16
C THR A 114 -29.61 4.64 8.06
N ARG A 115 -29.20 5.87 7.75
CA ARG A 115 -29.89 6.74 6.80
C ARG A 115 -28.91 7.60 6.02
N ILE A 116 -28.35 7.01 4.96
CA ILE A 116 -27.36 7.68 4.10
C ILE A 116 -28.06 8.61 3.10
N ASN A 117 -27.67 9.88 3.08
CA ASN A 117 -28.06 10.80 2.00
C ASN A 117 -27.11 10.66 0.80
N TYR A 118 -27.34 9.64 -0.02
CA TYR A 118 -26.48 9.34 -1.18
C TYR A 118 -26.27 10.52 -2.13
N LYS A 119 -27.28 11.40 -2.29
CA LYS A 119 -27.22 12.54 -3.21
C LYS A 119 -26.19 13.58 -2.76
N GLU A 120 -26.10 13.82 -1.46
CA GLU A 120 -25.15 14.75 -0.87
C GLU A 120 -23.72 14.27 -1.03
N TRP A 121 -23.45 13.00 -0.72
CA TRP A 121 -22.14 12.39 -0.90
C TRP A 121 -21.71 12.35 -2.37
N LEU A 122 -22.59 11.93 -3.28
CA LEU A 122 -22.30 11.96 -4.70
C LEU A 122 -22.10 13.40 -5.22
N GLY A 123 -22.82 14.38 -4.64
CA GLY A 123 -22.71 15.80 -4.99
C GLY A 123 -21.35 16.43 -4.68
N ILE A 124 -20.63 15.92 -3.68
CA ILE A 124 -19.24 16.31 -3.39
C ILE A 124 -18.21 15.44 -4.15
N GLY A 125 -18.68 14.58 -5.07
CA GLY A 125 -17.84 13.73 -5.89
C GLY A 125 -17.42 12.41 -5.22
N ALA A 126 -18.04 12.02 -4.10
CA ALA A 126 -17.75 10.72 -3.48
C ALA A 126 -18.57 9.63 -4.18
N GLU A 127 -17.92 8.74 -4.94
CA GLU A 127 -18.54 7.57 -5.58
C GLU A 127 -18.69 6.40 -4.60
N ALA A 128 -17.80 6.35 -3.61
CA ALA A 128 -17.87 5.46 -2.47
C ALA A 128 -17.95 6.25 -1.16
N LEU A 129 -18.63 5.68 -0.17
CA LEU A 129 -18.68 6.21 1.19
C LEU A 129 -18.35 5.10 2.19
N LEU A 130 -17.35 5.34 3.04
CA LEU A 130 -17.09 4.52 4.21
C LEU A 130 -17.60 5.23 5.46
N ALA A 131 -18.68 4.71 6.03
CA ALA A 131 -19.20 5.18 7.30
C ALA A 131 -18.84 4.18 8.40
N GLY A 132 -18.49 4.69 9.58
CA GLY A 132 -18.08 3.88 10.72
C GLY A 132 -18.73 4.33 12.02
N ARG A 133 -18.84 3.39 12.97
CA ARG A 133 -19.33 3.65 14.32
C ARG A 133 -18.62 2.77 15.33
N VAL A 134 -18.26 3.35 16.46
CA VAL A 134 -17.76 2.65 17.64
C VAL A 134 -18.79 2.82 18.75
N SER A 135 -19.16 1.74 19.43
CA SER A 135 -20.10 1.80 20.55
C SER A 135 -19.76 0.78 21.62
N LEU A 136 -20.23 1.04 22.83
CA LEU A 136 -20.17 0.08 23.92
C LEU A 136 -21.47 -0.73 23.98
N GLU A 137 -21.37 -2.04 23.81
CA GLU A 137 -22.34 -3.01 24.32
C GLU A 137 -21.87 -3.43 25.74
N PRO A 138 -22.71 -4.01 26.62
CA PRO A 138 -22.58 -3.97 28.09
C PRO A 138 -21.19 -4.08 28.74
N SER A 139 -20.24 -4.79 28.12
CA SER A 139 -18.83 -4.81 28.52
C SER A 139 -17.87 -5.01 27.34
N THR A 140 -18.29 -4.65 26.12
CA THR A 140 -17.55 -4.96 24.90
C THR A 140 -17.66 -3.83 23.90
N VAL A 141 -16.51 -3.41 23.36
CA VAL A 141 -16.48 -2.42 22.30
C VAL A 141 -16.90 -3.09 20.99
N VAL A 142 -17.83 -2.44 20.30
CA VAL A 142 -18.36 -2.88 19.02
C VAL A 142 -18.01 -1.84 17.97
N ILE A 143 -17.27 -2.29 16.98
CA ILE A 143 -16.84 -1.48 15.84
C ILE A 143 -17.61 -1.96 14.62
N GLU A 144 -18.25 -1.02 13.94
CA GLU A 144 -19.00 -1.29 12.72
C GLU A 144 -18.52 -0.36 11.62
N GLY A 145 -18.23 -0.93 10.45
CA GLY A 145 -17.90 -0.16 9.25
C GLY A 145 -18.72 -0.66 8.07
N ARG A 146 -19.22 0.27 7.26
CA ARG A 146 -20.03 -0.01 6.09
C ARG A 146 -19.54 0.81 4.91
N VAL A 147 -19.38 0.13 3.77
CA VAL A 147 -19.04 0.74 2.49
C VAL A 147 -20.31 0.80 1.65
N TYR A 148 -20.58 1.97 1.12
CA TYR A 148 -21.71 2.25 0.25
C TYR A 148 -21.21 2.71 -1.11
N ASP A 149 -21.92 2.27 -2.14
CA ASP A 149 -21.85 2.86 -3.49
C ASP A 149 -22.91 3.96 -3.55
N THR A 150 -22.47 5.20 -3.74
CA THR A 150 -23.35 6.38 -3.72
C THR A 150 -24.08 6.58 -5.05
N SER A 151 -23.51 6.06 -6.14
CA SER A 151 -24.09 6.12 -7.48
C SER A 151 -25.25 5.13 -7.60
N ASP A 152 -25.01 3.88 -7.19
CA ASP A 152 -25.99 2.80 -7.20
C ASP A 152 -26.90 2.81 -5.95
N LYS A 153 -26.59 3.66 -4.96
CA LYS A 153 -27.36 3.83 -3.71
C LYS A 153 -27.55 2.53 -2.94
N LYS A 154 -26.49 1.73 -2.84
CA LYS A 154 -26.52 0.42 -2.19
C LYS A 154 -25.34 0.24 -1.25
N MET A 155 -25.54 -0.57 -0.22
CA MET A 155 -24.44 -1.05 0.62
C MET A 155 -23.69 -2.16 -0.12
N VAL A 156 -22.37 -2.02 -0.23
CA VAL A 156 -21.50 -2.99 -0.91
C VAL A 156 -20.89 -3.96 0.11
N LEU A 157 -20.50 -3.45 1.28
CA LEU A 157 -19.87 -4.23 2.33
C LEU A 157 -20.28 -3.70 3.70
N GLY A 158 -20.47 -4.61 4.65
CA GLY A 158 -20.64 -4.30 6.06
C GLY A 158 -19.84 -5.27 6.91
N LYS A 159 -19.06 -4.73 7.84
CA LYS A 159 -18.26 -5.50 8.80
C LYS A 159 -18.58 -5.05 10.21
N ARG A 160 -18.60 -6.00 11.14
CA ARG A 160 -18.78 -5.74 12.56
C ARG A 160 -17.82 -6.57 13.37
N TYR A 161 -17.06 -5.90 14.22
CA TYR A 161 -16.07 -6.48 15.12
C TYR A 161 -16.48 -6.23 16.57
N ARG A 162 -16.11 -7.17 17.44
CA ARG A 162 -16.24 -7.06 18.89
C ARG A 162 -14.88 -7.28 19.50
N GLY A 163 -14.51 -6.48 20.49
CA GLY A 163 -13.23 -6.60 21.16
C GLY A 163 -13.17 -5.81 22.46
N GLU A 164 -12.03 -5.95 23.13
CA GLU A 164 -11.65 -5.08 24.22
C GLU A 164 -11.24 -3.70 23.67
N PRO A 165 -11.39 -2.62 24.46
CA PRO A 165 -11.03 -1.25 24.04
C PRO A 165 -9.59 -1.12 23.51
N ASP A 166 -8.65 -1.93 24.00
CA ASP A 166 -7.24 -1.81 23.61
C ASP A 166 -6.92 -2.37 22.21
N LEU A 167 -7.91 -2.98 21.52
CA LEU A 167 -7.72 -3.65 20.23
C LEU A 167 -8.10 -2.81 19.00
N ASP A 168 -8.44 -1.53 19.19
CA ASP A 168 -8.98 -0.67 18.14
C ASP A 168 -8.09 -0.61 16.88
N ARG A 169 -6.76 -0.47 17.07
CA ARG A 169 -5.82 -0.40 15.95
C ARG A 169 -5.70 -1.71 15.17
N LEU A 170 -5.77 -2.86 15.85
CA LEU A 170 -5.77 -4.16 15.19
C LEU A 170 -7.05 -4.36 14.37
N ILE A 171 -8.18 -3.88 14.89
CA ILE A 171 -9.47 -3.94 14.20
C ILE A 171 -9.46 -3.01 12.98
N ALA A 172 -8.87 -1.82 13.10
CA ALA A 172 -8.75 -0.85 12.01
C ALA A 172 -8.12 -1.44 10.75
N HIS A 173 -6.96 -2.10 10.88
CA HIS A 173 -6.25 -2.71 9.75
C HIS A 173 -7.01 -3.89 9.09
N ARG A 174 -8.07 -4.39 9.72
CA ARG A 174 -8.90 -5.49 9.18
C ARG A 174 -10.18 -5.00 8.52
N LEU A 175 -10.55 -3.74 8.76
CA LEU A 175 -11.79 -3.15 8.26
C LEU A 175 -11.71 -2.96 6.75
#